data_AF-A0A2E0EXD7-F1
#
_entry.id   AF-A0A2E0EXD7-F1
#
_cell.length_a   1.000
_cell.length_b   1.000
_cell.length_c   1.000
_cell.angle_alpha   90.00
_cell.angle_beta   90.00
_cell.angle_gamma   90.00
#
_symmetry.space_group_name_H-M   'P 1'
#
loop_
_entity.id
_entity.type
_entity.pdbx_description
1 polymer ?
#
loop_
_entity_poly.entity_id
_entity_poly.type
_entity_poly.pdbx_seq_one_letter_code
_entity_poly.pdbx_strand_id
1 'polypeptide(L)' 'MKNIKPFHFFLIWVFGFFVLLSFDLFMEGIVFELLEWNGTTKNDWFFALWWGFVVVWFIFGTKTLHEKVTKKLQS' A
#
# COMPACT_ATOMS: atom_id res chain seq x y z
N MET A 1 -8.73 -20.62 0.71
CA MET A 1 -8.40 -19.36 0.01
C MET A 1 -8.91 -19.45 -1.42
N LYS A 2 -9.70 -18.48 -1.90
CA LYS A 2 -10.18 -18.45 -3.30
C LYS A 2 -8.97 -18.56 -4.25
N ASN A 3 -9.07 -19.39 -5.30
CA ASN A 3 -8.08 -19.48 -6.37
C ASN A 3 -8.11 -18.21 -7.24
N ILE A 4 -7.61 -17.10 -6.70
CA ILE A 4 -7.48 -15.83 -7.42
C ILE A 4 -6.32 -15.98 -8.40
N LYS A 5 -6.61 -15.84 -9.70
CA LYS A 5 -5.60 -15.86 -10.77
C LYS A 5 -4.53 -14.79 -10.50
N PRO A 6 -3.25 -15.03 -10.84
CA PRO A 6 -2.16 -14.07 -10.58
C PRO A 6 -2.46 -12.66 -11.10
N PHE A 7 -3.04 -12.56 -12.31
CA PHE A 7 -3.43 -11.28 -12.90
C PHE A 7 -4.50 -10.53 -12.09
N HIS A 8 -5.51 -11.21 -11.56
CA HIS A 8 -6.53 -10.56 -10.74
C HIS A 8 -5.95 -10.07 -9.41
N PHE A 9 -5.04 -10.86 -8.81
CA PHE A 9 -4.32 -10.42 -7.62
C PHE A 9 -3.45 -9.19 -7.91
N PHE A 10 -2.74 -9.17 -9.04
CA PHE A 10 -1.97 -8.00 -9.47
C PHE A 10 -2.84 -6.75 -9.60
N LEU A 11 -4.02 -6.85 -10.24
CA LEU A 11 -4.94 -5.72 -10.36
C LEU A 11 -5.44 -5.23 -8.99
N ILE A 12 -5.84 -6.14 -8.09
CA ILE A 12 -6.25 -5.78 -6.73
C ILE A 12 -5.09 -5.13 -5.97
N TRP A 13 -3.88 -5.65 -6.14
CA TRP A 13 -2.68 -5.13 -5.50
C TRP A 13 -2.37 -3.71 -5.97
N VAL A 14 -2.31 -3.47 -7.29
CA VAL A 14 -2.13 -2.13 -7.85
C VAL A 14 -3.26 -1.18 -7.45
N PHE A 15 -4.51 -1.64 -7.45
CA PHE A 15 -5.63 -0.84 -6.96
C PHE A 15 -5.46 -0.47 -5.47
N GLY A 16 -5.00 -1.42 -4.65
CA GLY A 16 -4.67 -1.18 -3.25
C GLY A 16 -3.63 -0.07 -3.07
N PHE A 17 -2.63 0.03 -3.96
CA PHE A 17 -1.68 1.14 -3.93
C PHE A 17 -2.35 2.50 -4.13
N PHE A 18 -3.29 2.63 -5.07
CA PHE A 18 -4.03 3.87 -5.27
C PHE A 18 -4.90 4.24 -4.06
N VAL A 19 -5.47 3.26 -3.38
CA VAL A 19 -6.20 3.49 -2.12
C VAL A 19 -5.25 4.00 -1.02
N LEU A 20 -4.08 3.39 -0.87
CA LEU A 20 -3.06 3.84 0.09
C LEU A 20 -2.59 5.25 -0.23
N LEU A 21 -2.29 5.53 -1.50
CA LEU A 21 -1.87 6.85 -1.94
C LEU A 21 -2.97 7.90 -1.72
N SER A 22 -4.23 7.56 -2.01
CA SER A 22 -5.36 8.47 -1.78
C SER A 22 -5.56 8.76 -0.30
N PHE A 23 -5.35 7.78 0.57
CA PHE A 23 -5.41 7.98 2.01
C PHE A 23 -4.28 8.88 2.51
N ASP A 24 -3.05 8.69 2.02
CA ASP A 24 -1.90 9.54 2.33
C ASP A 24 -2.20 11.01 1.97
N LEU A 25 -2.66 11.25 0.73
CA LEU A 25 -3.03 12.58 0.26
C LEU A 25 -4.23 13.17 1.02
N PHE A 26 -5.19 12.34 1.43
CA PHE A 26 -6.31 12.78 2.28
C PHE A 26 -5.83 13.22 3.66
N MET A 27 -4.91 12.46 4.27
CA MET A 27 -4.32 12.81 5.56
C MET A 27 -3.54 14.12 5.45
N GLU A 28 -2.74 14.27 4.40
CA GLU A 28 -1.97 15.49 4.14
C GLU A 28 -2.87 16.71 3.85
N GLY A 29 -3.79 16.58 2.90
CA GLY A 29 -4.57 17.70 2.39
C GLY A 29 -5.77 18.09 3.23
N ILE A 30 -6.24 17.25 4.15
CA ILE A 30 -7.42 17.55 4.98
C ILE A 30 -7.08 17.42 6.46
N VAL A 31 -6.59 16.25 6.89
CA VAL A 31 -6.42 15.98 8.32
C VAL A 31 -5.31 16.83 8.92
N PHE A 32 -4.18 16.97 8.24
CA PHE A 32 -3.06 17.78 8.74
C PHE A 32 -3.37 19.27 8.71
N GLU A 33 -4.16 19.73 7.75
CA GLU A 33 -4.64 21.11 7.74
C GLU A 33 -5.58 21.38 8.92
N LEU A 34 -6.57 20.51 9.15
CA LEU A 34 -7.52 20.64 10.27
C LEU A 34 -6.86 20.54 11.65
N LEU A 35 -5.80 19.75 11.79
CA LEU A 35 -5.09 19.57 13.05
C LEU A 35 -3.90 20.53 13.23
N GLU A 36 -3.63 21.39 12.25
CA GLU A 36 -2.45 22.27 12.19
C GLU A 36 -1.13 21.49 12.36
N TRP A 37 -1.05 20.29 11.78
CA TRP A 37 0.15 19.43 11.84
C TRP A 37 1.16 19.73 10.74
N ASN A 38 0.78 20.57 9.77
CA ASN A 38 1.67 20.96 8.68
C ASN A 38 2.91 21.68 9.23
N GLY A 39 4.10 21.27 8.79
CA GLY A 39 5.38 21.80 9.30
C GLY A 39 5.74 21.38 10.74
N THR A 40 5.02 20.44 11.35
CA THR A 40 5.34 19.90 12.69
C THR A 40 6.03 18.55 12.61
N THR A 41 6.76 18.17 13.66
CA THR A 41 7.38 16.84 13.75
C THR A 41 6.37 15.69 13.76
N LYS A 42 5.09 15.96 14.05
CA LYS A 42 4.02 14.93 14.00
C LYS A 42 3.75 14.46 12.58
N ASN A 43 3.83 15.38 11.61
CA ASN A 43 3.73 15.07 10.19
C ASN A 43 4.86 14.11 9.76
N ASP A 44 6.10 14.47 10.10
CA ASP A 44 7.28 13.67 9.75
C ASP A 44 7.18 12.23 10.28
N TRP A 45 6.73 12.07 11.53
CA TRP A 45 6.49 10.76 12.13
C TRP A 45 5.37 9.98 11.45
N PHE A 46 4.29 10.65 11.06
CA PHE A 46 3.22 10.01 10.28
C PHE A 46 3.77 9.47 8.96
N PHE A 47 4.47 10.30 8.18
CA PHE A 47 5.02 9.87 6.89
C PHE A 47 6.02 8.73 7.06
N ALA A 48 6.92 8.79 8.06
CA ALA A 48 7.87 7.72 8.32
C ALA A 48 7.17 6.37 8.61
N LEU A 49 6.14 6.38 9.45
CA LEU A 49 5.36 5.19 9.77
C LEU A 49 4.53 4.72 8.57
N TRP A 50 3.91 5.64 7.84
CA TRP A 50 3.08 5.36 6.68
C TRP A 50 3.89 4.71 5.57
N TRP A 51 5.04 5.28 5.20
CA TRP A 51 5.93 4.69 4.20
C TRP A 51 6.52 3.36 4.66
N GLY A 52 6.82 3.21 5.96
CA GLY A 52 7.19 1.91 6.53
C GLY A 52 6.11 0.85 6.30
N PHE A 53 4.85 1.18 6.55
CA PHE A 53 3.71 0.30 6.27
C PHE A 53 3.56 -0.01 4.78
N VAL A 54 3.67 0.99 3.91
CA VAL A 54 3.59 0.83 2.44
C VAL A 54 4.69 -0.10 1.93
N VAL A 55 5.92 0.02 2.44
CA VAL A 55 7.04 -0.88 2.08
C VAL A 55 6.75 -2.32 2.48
N VAL A 56 6.27 -2.56 3.71
CA VAL A 56 5.91 -3.90 4.17
C VAL A 56 4.80 -4.50 3.29
N TRP A 57 3.76 -3.73 2.99
CA TRP A 57 2.68 -4.12 2.10
C TRP A 57 3.20 -4.44 0.68
N PHE A 58 4.13 -3.64 0.16
CA PHE A 58 4.73 -3.83 -1.16
C PHE A 58 5.56 -5.13 -1.25
N ILE A 59 6.40 -5.38 -0.24
CA ILE A 59 7.19 -6.62 -0.15
C ILE A 59 6.28 -7.84 -0.06
N PHE A 60 5.25 -7.78 0.79
CA PHE A 60 4.28 -8.86 0.95
C PHE A 60 3.52 -9.15 -0.35
N GLY A 61 3.04 -8.10 -1.03
CA GLY A 61 2.35 -8.23 -2.31
C GLY A 61 3.24 -8.81 -3.41
N THR A 62 4.49 -8.36 -3.50
CA THR A 62 5.49 -8.88 -4.45
C THR A 62 5.79 -10.36 -4.20
N LYS A 63 6.04 -10.76 -2.95
CA LYS A 63 6.26 -12.18 -2.58
C LYS A 63 5.05 -13.05 -2.96
N THR A 64 3.85 -12.59 -2.61
CA THR A 64 2.60 -13.30 -2.91
C THR A 64 2.36 -13.44 -4.42
N LEU A 65 2.65 -12.39 -5.20
CA LEU A 65 2.52 -12.41 -6.65
C LEU A 65 3.53 -13.39 -7.26
N HIS A 66 4.79 -13.34 -6.84
CA HIS A 66 5.84 -14.26 -7.30
C HIS A 66 5.45 -15.71 -7.05
N GLU A 67 5.01 -16.06 -5.84
CA GLU A 67 4.57 -17.43 -5.51
C GLU A 67 3.39 -17.90 -6.39
N LYS A 68 2.42 -17.01 -6.66
CA LYS A 68 1.26 -17.32 -7.51
C LYS A 68 1.67 -17.53 -8.97
N VAL A 69 2.62 -16.75 -9.48
CA VAL A 69 3.15 -16.89 -10.85
C VAL A 69 3.93 -18.20 -10.97
N THR A 70 4.84 -18.48 -10.04
CA THR A 70 5.64 -19.72 -10.04
C THR A 70 4.77 -20.97 -9.95
N LYS A 71 3.77 -21.00 -9.05
CA LYS A 71 2.83 -22.13 -8.94
C LYS A 71 2.02 -22.36 -10.23
N LYS A 72 1.63 -21.28 -10.92
CA LYS A 72 0.90 -21.38 -12.19
C LYS A 72 1.80 -21.89 -13.33
N LEU A 73 3.10 -21.60 -13.30
CA LEU A 73 4.05 -22.13 -14.28
C LEU A 73 4.33 -23.63 -14.09
N GLN A 74 4.17 -24.15 -12.87
CA GLN A 74 4.38 -25.55 -12.53
C GLN A 74 3.13 -26.44 -12.67
N SER A 75 1.95 -25.85 -12.94
CA SER A 75 0.67 -26.54 -13.13
C SER A 75 0.30 -26.69 -14.61
#